data_AF-A0A951PNI3-F1
#
_entry.id   AF-A0A951PNI3-F1
#
_cell.length_a   1.000
_cell.length_b   1.000
_cell.length_c   1.000
_cell.angle_alpha   90.00
_cell.angle_beta   90.00
_cell.angle_gamma   90.00
#
_symmetry.space_group_name_H-M   'P 1'
#
loop_
_entity.id
_entity.type
_entity.pdbx_description
1 polymer ?
#
loop_
_entity_poly.entity_id
_entity_poly.type
_entity_poly.pdbx_seq_one_letter_code
_entity_poly.pdbx_strand_id
1 'polypeptide(L)'
;MATDNNFQDGISIGSDATLTLTNSIFSNNAGDGIDLNGDSSTVTLSDVTSTDNGEEGFEIDGGDNNVTVRNSTFSNSRTEDGFDIDATATGNEVSLSNTTLSGNADDGFDLLGTNNTVTFDGVTSTDNGEEGFEIDGAGNVVSISDSTFSDNLDDGFELDGTANDNTVFLFDSLFSNNADDGIDISSNDNVIGPFQVGLIDNADNGLEIAGDNNIITISDSLFSGNDGQAILIEGNNNTITITDSLFSNNGSQSIIDMGFGNTIIALNNTGLDALAPISGSTELAGFGSNSFLA
;
A
#
# COMPACT_ATOMS: atom_id res chain seq x y z
N MET A 1 -27.78 -10.55 -0.68
CA MET A 1 -28.27 -10.41 -2.07
C MET A 1 -27.36 -11.22 -2.96
N ALA A 2 -27.84 -11.80 -4.07
CA ALA A 2 -26.96 -12.48 -5.01
C ALA A 2 -27.27 -11.99 -6.42
N THR A 3 -26.25 -11.55 -7.13
CA THR A 3 -26.34 -11.18 -8.55
C THR A 3 -25.21 -11.89 -9.28
N ASP A 4 -25.56 -12.63 -10.33
CA ASP A 4 -24.63 -13.44 -11.09
C ASP A 4 -24.87 -13.34 -12.59
N ASN A 5 -23.79 -13.41 -13.38
CA ASN A 5 -23.86 -13.46 -14.84
C ASN A 5 -24.60 -12.28 -15.48
N ASN A 6 -24.45 -11.07 -14.92
CA ASN A 6 -24.99 -9.87 -15.55
C ASN A 6 -24.14 -9.45 -16.75
N PHE A 7 -24.78 -8.81 -17.75
CA PHE A 7 -24.10 -8.29 -18.95
C PHE A 7 -23.38 -6.95 -18.73
N GLN A 8 -23.46 -6.41 -17.51
CA GLN A 8 -22.81 -5.22 -16.97
C GLN A 8 -22.45 -5.58 -15.52
N ASP A 9 -22.48 -4.60 -14.63
CA ASP A 9 -22.22 -4.68 -13.21
C ASP A 9 -23.32 -5.41 -12.44
N GLY A 10 -22.97 -5.94 -11.27
CA GLY A 10 -23.90 -6.63 -10.37
C GLY A 10 -24.90 -5.67 -9.73
N ILE A 11 -24.42 -4.50 -9.31
CA ILE A 11 -25.23 -3.39 -8.81
C ILE A 11 -24.52 -2.06 -9.04
N SER A 12 -25.22 -1.08 -9.61
CA SER A 12 -24.75 0.31 -9.72
C SER A 12 -25.53 1.23 -8.77
N ILE A 13 -24.81 2.11 -8.08
CA ILE A 13 -25.30 2.97 -7.00
C ILE A 13 -25.18 4.43 -7.41
N GLY A 14 -26.33 5.12 -7.55
CA GLY A 14 -26.37 6.56 -7.87
C GLY A 14 -26.22 7.46 -6.64
N SER A 15 -26.25 8.78 -6.87
CA SER A 15 -25.99 9.80 -5.84
C SER A 15 -27.01 9.83 -4.70
N ASP A 16 -26.60 10.41 -3.56
CA ASP A 16 -27.41 10.57 -2.35
C ASP A 16 -27.99 9.25 -1.82
N ALA A 17 -27.34 8.12 -2.12
CA ALA A 17 -27.83 6.81 -1.76
C ALA A 17 -27.44 6.42 -0.34
N THR A 18 -28.23 5.55 0.27
CA THR A 18 -27.82 4.80 1.46
C THR A 18 -28.03 3.32 1.16
N LEU A 19 -26.93 2.58 1.08
CA LEU A 19 -26.94 1.15 0.81
C LEU A 19 -26.32 0.38 1.96
N THR A 20 -26.98 -0.71 2.35
CA THR A 20 -26.39 -1.70 3.26
C THR A 20 -26.55 -3.09 2.65
N LEU A 21 -25.44 -3.76 2.42
CA LEU A 21 -25.39 -5.13 1.93
C LEU A 21 -24.79 -6.02 3.02
N THR A 22 -25.44 -7.15 3.27
CA THR A 22 -24.96 -8.13 4.24
C THR A 22 -25.13 -9.54 3.70
N ASN A 23 -24.12 -10.40 3.82
CA ASN A 23 -24.14 -11.76 3.28
C ASN A 23 -24.55 -11.77 1.80
N SER A 24 -23.81 -11.01 0.98
CA SER A 24 -24.13 -10.84 -0.44
C SER A 24 -23.01 -11.37 -1.32
N ILE A 25 -23.38 -11.83 -2.52
CA ILE A 25 -22.44 -12.36 -3.51
C ILE A 25 -22.70 -11.67 -4.84
N PHE A 26 -21.65 -11.10 -5.43
CA PHE A 26 -21.64 -10.49 -6.76
C PHE A 26 -20.59 -11.25 -7.56
N SER A 27 -20.99 -11.98 -8.61
CA SER A 27 -20.00 -12.79 -9.32
C SER A 27 -20.28 -13.04 -10.79
N ASN A 28 -19.22 -13.27 -11.56
CA ASN A 28 -19.32 -13.55 -12.99
C ASN A 28 -20.06 -12.45 -13.77
N ASN A 29 -20.05 -11.21 -13.26
CA ASN A 29 -20.58 -10.06 -13.98
C ASN A 29 -19.65 -9.71 -15.14
N ALA A 30 -20.17 -9.04 -16.18
CA ALA A 30 -19.35 -8.67 -17.34
C ALA A 30 -18.57 -7.37 -17.13
N GLY A 31 -19.08 -6.47 -16.30
CA GLY A 31 -18.32 -5.39 -15.65
C GLY A 31 -18.17 -5.73 -14.18
N ASP A 32 -18.45 -4.78 -13.29
CA ASP A 32 -18.08 -4.88 -11.87
C ASP A 32 -18.97 -5.79 -11.05
N GLY A 33 -18.44 -6.16 -9.88
CA GLY A 33 -19.30 -6.66 -8.82
C GLY A 33 -20.28 -5.60 -8.35
N ILE A 34 -19.74 -4.47 -7.95
CA ILE A 34 -20.42 -3.34 -7.31
C ILE A 34 -19.81 -2.08 -7.89
N ASP A 35 -20.65 -1.14 -8.31
CA ASP A 35 -20.22 0.13 -8.88
C ASP A 35 -20.91 1.27 -8.08
N LEU A 36 -20.10 2.21 -7.59
CA LEU A 36 -20.54 3.45 -6.95
C LEU A 36 -20.30 4.70 -7.82
N ASN A 37 -21.01 4.75 -8.96
CA ASN A 37 -21.14 5.92 -9.85
C ASN A 37 -21.44 7.28 -9.19
N GLY A 38 -22.15 7.28 -8.05
CA GLY A 38 -22.85 8.48 -7.55
C GLY A 38 -22.20 9.18 -6.37
N ASP A 39 -22.24 10.51 -6.37
CA ASP A 39 -21.73 11.33 -5.25
C ASP A 39 -22.54 11.25 -3.93
N SER A 40 -21.89 11.60 -2.82
CA SER A 40 -22.54 11.88 -1.52
C SER A 40 -23.36 10.72 -0.96
N SER A 41 -22.96 9.48 -1.25
CA SER A 41 -23.63 8.27 -0.81
C SER A 41 -22.99 7.70 0.46
N THR A 42 -23.76 6.87 1.17
CA THR A 42 -23.26 6.06 2.29
C THR A 42 -23.47 4.58 1.98
N VAL A 43 -22.38 3.83 1.86
CA VAL A 43 -22.40 2.41 1.51
C VAL A 43 -21.77 1.59 2.64
N THR A 44 -22.49 0.58 3.11
CA THR A 44 -21.97 -0.38 4.09
C THR A 44 -22.05 -1.80 3.56
N LEU A 45 -20.91 -2.46 3.45
CA LEU A 45 -20.77 -3.85 3.02
C LEU A 45 -20.28 -4.71 4.20
N SER A 46 -20.99 -5.78 4.52
CA SER A 46 -20.59 -6.75 5.55
C SER A 46 -20.74 -8.17 5.02
N ASP A 47 -19.70 -8.99 5.14
CA ASP A 47 -19.76 -10.38 4.67
C ASP A 47 -20.16 -10.44 3.17
N VAL A 48 -19.53 -9.59 2.37
CA VAL A 48 -19.77 -9.51 0.92
C VAL A 48 -18.66 -10.21 0.18
N THR A 49 -19.02 -11.02 -0.81
CA THR A 49 -18.06 -11.60 -1.77
C THR A 49 -18.32 -11.01 -3.14
N SER A 50 -17.32 -10.35 -3.72
CA SER A 50 -17.29 -9.93 -5.10
C SER A 50 -16.21 -10.73 -5.82
N THR A 51 -16.57 -11.55 -6.81
CA THR A 51 -15.58 -12.46 -7.42
C THR A 51 -15.83 -12.82 -8.87
N ASP A 52 -14.76 -13.08 -9.62
CA ASP A 52 -14.82 -13.49 -11.03
C ASP A 52 -15.55 -12.45 -11.93
N ASN A 53 -15.50 -11.16 -11.57
CA ASN A 53 -16.13 -10.09 -12.35
C ASN A 53 -15.27 -9.73 -13.56
N GLY A 54 -15.84 -9.01 -14.53
CA GLY A 54 -15.14 -8.64 -15.75
C GLY A 54 -14.02 -7.68 -15.46
N GLU A 55 -14.43 -6.55 -14.92
CA GLU A 55 -13.63 -5.43 -14.46
C GLU A 55 -13.49 -5.61 -12.93
N GLU A 56 -13.86 -4.65 -12.10
CA GLU A 56 -13.49 -4.61 -10.68
C GLU A 56 -14.39 -5.46 -9.76
N GLY A 57 -13.84 -5.75 -8.58
CA GLY A 57 -14.63 -6.28 -7.47
C GLY A 57 -15.57 -5.21 -6.92
N PHE A 58 -15.08 -3.99 -6.74
CA PHE A 58 -15.85 -2.81 -6.34
C PHE A 58 -15.14 -1.52 -6.79
N GLU A 59 -15.80 -0.76 -7.65
CA GLU A 59 -15.36 0.55 -8.16
C GLU A 59 -16.10 1.71 -7.48
N ILE A 60 -15.40 2.83 -7.26
CA ILE A 60 -15.96 4.11 -6.79
C ILE A 60 -15.57 5.23 -7.76
N ASP A 61 -16.47 5.57 -8.68
CA ASP A 61 -16.37 6.80 -9.51
C ASP A 61 -16.71 8.08 -8.75
N GLY A 62 -17.75 8.02 -7.92
CA GLY A 62 -18.39 9.21 -7.35
C GLY A 62 -17.55 9.88 -6.26
N GLY A 63 -17.76 11.18 -6.05
CA GLY A 63 -17.09 11.96 -5.00
C GLY A 63 -17.87 12.06 -3.69
N ASP A 64 -17.17 12.45 -2.62
CA ASP A 64 -17.74 12.71 -1.29
C ASP A 64 -18.55 11.53 -0.69
N ASN A 65 -18.23 10.29 -1.05
CA ASN A 65 -18.87 9.08 -0.54
C ASN A 65 -18.28 8.64 0.80
N ASN A 66 -19.10 7.99 1.63
CA ASN A 66 -18.65 7.28 2.83
C ASN A 66 -18.89 5.78 2.65
N VAL A 67 -17.81 5.02 2.51
CA VAL A 67 -17.83 3.59 2.22
C VAL A 67 -17.20 2.83 3.37
N THR A 68 -17.92 1.86 3.91
CA THR A 68 -17.44 0.99 4.97
C THR A 68 -17.60 -0.47 4.59
N VAL A 69 -16.51 -1.22 4.61
CA VAL A 69 -16.47 -2.63 4.21
C VAL A 69 -15.89 -3.47 5.34
N ARG A 70 -16.58 -4.57 5.68
CA ARG A 70 -16.16 -5.48 6.76
C ARG A 70 -16.31 -6.94 6.40
N ASN A 71 -15.30 -7.76 6.74
CA ASN A 71 -15.35 -9.22 6.58
C ASN A 71 -15.69 -9.64 5.15
N SER A 72 -15.17 -8.91 4.16
CA SER A 72 -15.53 -9.09 2.76
C SER A 72 -14.37 -9.64 1.94
N THR A 73 -14.67 -10.09 0.73
CA THR A 73 -13.68 -10.59 -0.22
C THR A 73 -13.94 -9.98 -1.58
N PHE A 74 -12.91 -9.41 -2.19
CA PHE A 74 -12.89 -8.95 -3.58
C PHE A 74 -11.75 -9.68 -4.29
N SER A 75 -12.07 -10.54 -5.25
CA SER A 75 -11.09 -11.50 -5.75
C SER A 75 -11.32 -11.94 -7.17
N ASN A 76 -10.25 -12.25 -7.90
CA ASN A 76 -10.33 -12.78 -9.27
C ASN A 76 -11.11 -11.84 -10.22
N SER A 77 -10.98 -10.53 -10.04
CA SER A 77 -11.28 -9.57 -11.11
C SER A 77 -10.45 -9.92 -12.33
N ARG A 78 -11.07 -9.97 -13.51
CA ARG A 78 -10.46 -10.66 -14.68
C ARG A 78 -9.57 -9.78 -15.52
N THR A 79 -9.79 -8.47 -15.48
CA THR A 79 -9.01 -7.52 -16.28
C THR A 79 -8.48 -6.34 -15.49
N GLU A 80 -8.95 -6.13 -14.25
CA GLU A 80 -8.70 -4.95 -13.41
C GLU A 80 -8.67 -5.38 -11.93
N ASP A 81 -8.90 -4.44 -11.01
CA ASP A 81 -8.54 -4.56 -9.59
C ASP A 81 -9.58 -5.26 -8.72
N GLY A 82 -9.16 -5.62 -7.51
CA GLY A 82 -10.07 -6.06 -6.46
C GLY A 82 -11.00 -4.94 -6.01
N PHE A 83 -10.45 -3.75 -5.80
CA PHE A 83 -11.17 -2.58 -5.30
C PHE A 83 -10.53 -1.34 -5.90
N ASP A 84 -11.32 -0.49 -6.53
CA ASP A 84 -10.83 0.73 -7.17
C ASP A 84 -11.53 2.00 -6.61
N ILE A 85 -10.76 3.09 -6.55
CA ILE A 85 -11.24 4.45 -6.44
C ILE A 85 -10.74 5.24 -7.66
N ASP A 86 -11.54 5.24 -8.72
CA ASP A 86 -11.27 5.88 -10.01
C ASP A 86 -10.69 7.31 -9.92
N ALA A 87 -9.95 7.69 -10.97
CA ALA A 87 -9.27 8.97 -11.10
C ALA A 87 -10.19 10.18 -10.96
N THR A 88 -11.50 10.03 -11.21
CA THR A 88 -12.49 11.10 -11.06
C THR A 88 -13.06 11.21 -9.64
N ALA A 89 -12.88 10.17 -8.82
CA ALA A 89 -13.38 10.14 -7.45
C ALA A 89 -12.52 11.01 -6.52
N THR A 90 -13.19 11.89 -5.76
CA THR A 90 -12.52 12.81 -4.85
C THR A 90 -13.28 12.99 -3.55
N GLY A 91 -12.54 13.18 -2.44
CA GLY A 91 -13.13 13.47 -1.14
C GLY A 91 -13.83 12.29 -0.48
N ASN A 92 -13.60 11.07 -0.96
CA ASN A 92 -14.21 9.86 -0.41
C ASN A 92 -13.56 9.47 0.92
N GLU A 93 -14.37 8.92 1.83
CA GLU A 93 -13.93 8.28 3.08
C GLU A 93 -14.20 6.78 2.98
N VAL A 94 -13.15 5.99 2.82
CA VAL A 94 -13.24 4.55 2.57
C VAL A 94 -12.53 3.79 3.69
N SER A 95 -13.25 2.88 4.34
CA SER A 95 -12.71 2.04 5.41
C SER A 95 -12.95 0.56 5.12
N LEU A 96 -11.87 -0.21 5.05
CA LEU A 96 -11.88 -1.67 4.92
C LEU A 96 -11.39 -2.27 6.24
N SER A 97 -12.10 -3.27 6.75
CA SER A 97 -11.64 -4.03 7.92
C SER A 97 -11.88 -5.52 7.77
N ASN A 98 -10.87 -6.34 8.07
CA ASN A 98 -10.90 -7.80 7.88
C ASN A 98 -11.33 -8.18 6.45
N THR A 99 -10.79 -7.49 5.45
CA THR A 99 -11.12 -7.67 4.03
C THR A 99 -9.98 -8.39 3.32
N THR A 100 -10.33 -9.27 2.38
CA THR A 100 -9.36 -9.93 1.50
C THR A 100 -9.49 -9.39 0.08
N LEU A 101 -8.37 -8.99 -0.49
CA LEU A 101 -8.18 -8.57 -1.87
C LEU A 101 -7.20 -9.59 -2.48
N SER A 102 -7.62 -10.39 -3.47
CA SER A 102 -6.72 -11.47 -3.91
C SER A 102 -6.96 -12.00 -5.31
N GLY A 103 -5.88 -12.36 -6.00
CA GLY A 103 -5.97 -13.03 -7.29
C GLY A 103 -6.55 -12.13 -8.39
N ASN A 104 -6.52 -10.81 -8.21
CA ASN A 104 -7.00 -9.86 -9.20
C ASN A 104 -5.98 -9.72 -10.35
N ALA A 105 -6.45 -9.26 -11.50
CA ALA A 105 -5.65 -9.24 -12.71
C ALA A 105 -4.53 -8.20 -12.63
N ASP A 106 -4.85 -7.06 -12.03
CA ASP A 106 -3.94 -5.95 -11.76
C ASP A 106 -3.79 -5.89 -10.22
N ASP A 107 -4.35 -4.88 -9.56
CA ASP A 107 -4.13 -4.66 -8.12
C ASP A 107 -5.10 -5.34 -7.17
N GLY A 108 -4.63 -5.49 -5.94
CA GLY A 108 -5.52 -5.69 -4.80
C GLY A 108 -6.45 -4.51 -4.57
N PHE A 109 -5.88 -3.31 -4.50
CA PHE A 109 -6.56 -2.03 -4.32
C PHE A 109 -5.84 -0.96 -5.13
N ASP A 110 -6.55 -0.22 -5.97
CA ASP A 110 -6.02 0.97 -6.64
C ASP A 110 -6.68 2.25 -6.10
N LEU A 111 -5.88 3.30 -5.91
CA LEU A 111 -6.27 4.64 -5.48
C LEU A 111 -5.83 5.69 -6.52
N LEU A 112 -6.50 5.72 -7.66
CA LEU A 112 -6.34 6.74 -8.70
C LEU A 112 -6.84 8.13 -8.26
N GLY A 113 -7.93 8.16 -7.49
CA GLY A 113 -8.63 9.37 -7.09
C GLY A 113 -7.85 10.29 -6.14
N THR A 114 -8.26 11.55 -6.02
CA THR A 114 -7.52 12.58 -5.24
C THR A 114 -8.24 13.04 -3.98
N ASN A 115 -7.49 13.45 -2.95
CA ASN A 115 -8.02 13.97 -1.68
C ASN A 115 -8.98 13.00 -0.95
N ASN A 116 -8.80 11.70 -1.13
CA ASN A 116 -9.53 10.65 -0.45
C ASN A 116 -8.88 10.33 0.90
N THR A 117 -9.67 9.75 1.80
CA THR A 117 -9.19 9.17 3.06
C THR A 117 -9.46 7.68 3.05
N VAL A 118 -8.40 6.87 3.10
CA VAL A 118 -8.49 5.40 3.08
C VAL A 118 -7.96 4.83 4.40
N THR A 119 -8.70 3.92 5.01
CA THR A 119 -8.30 3.25 6.26
C THR A 119 -8.44 1.74 6.14
N PHE A 120 -7.33 1.02 6.32
CA PHE A 120 -7.27 -0.44 6.37
C PHE A 120 -7.00 -0.91 7.80
N ASP A 121 -7.77 -1.90 8.24
CA ASP A 121 -7.62 -2.57 9.54
C ASP A 121 -7.77 -4.08 9.38
N GLY A 122 -6.66 -4.82 9.39
CA GLY A 122 -6.71 -6.26 9.15
C GLY A 122 -6.99 -6.63 7.70
N VAL A 123 -6.51 -5.86 6.72
CA VAL A 123 -6.66 -6.19 5.29
C VAL A 123 -5.59 -7.18 4.87
N THR A 124 -5.95 -8.11 3.98
CA THR A 124 -4.98 -8.99 3.30
C THR A 124 -5.08 -8.74 1.81
N SER A 125 -4.00 -8.30 1.19
CA SER A 125 -3.86 -8.16 -0.25
C SER A 125 -2.80 -9.15 -0.75
N THR A 126 -3.18 -10.11 -1.60
CA THR A 126 -2.28 -11.22 -1.94
C THR A 126 -2.55 -11.88 -3.28
N ASP A 127 -1.49 -12.40 -3.91
CA ASP A 127 -1.57 -13.08 -5.20
C ASP A 127 -2.18 -12.18 -6.31
N ASN A 128 -2.05 -10.84 -6.22
CA ASN A 128 -2.51 -9.92 -7.26
C ASN A 128 -1.49 -9.82 -8.41
N GLY A 129 -1.97 -9.41 -9.58
CA GLY A 129 -1.21 -9.47 -10.82
C GLY A 129 -0.22 -8.31 -11.02
N GLU A 130 -0.37 -7.25 -10.24
CA GLU A 130 0.57 -6.12 -10.09
C GLU A 130 0.80 -5.91 -8.58
N GLU A 131 0.36 -4.81 -7.98
CA GLU A 131 0.61 -4.42 -6.60
C GLU A 131 -0.40 -5.01 -5.59
N GLY A 132 0.04 -5.08 -4.34
CA GLY A 132 -0.88 -5.29 -3.22
C GLY A 132 -1.81 -4.10 -3.00
N PHE A 133 -1.29 -2.89 -3.17
CA PHE A 133 -2.02 -1.63 -3.07
C PHE A 133 -1.21 -0.51 -3.74
N GLU A 134 -1.70 0.02 -4.85
CA GLU A 134 -1.16 1.21 -5.51
C GLU A 134 -1.90 2.49 -5.05
N ILE A 135 -1.15 3.59 -4.99
CA ILE A 135 -1.73 4.92 -4.94
C ILE A 135 -1.12 5.71 -6.10
N ASP A 136 -2.01 6.18 -6.97
CA ASP A 136 -1.72 7.04 -8.10
C ASP A 136 -2.12 8.50 -7.81
N GLY A 137 -3.22 8.67 -7.09
CA GLY A 137 -3.82 9.95 -6.82
C GLY A 137 -3.04 10.81 -5.82
N ALA A 138 -3.14 12.13 -6.00
CA ALA A 138 -2.49 13.11 -5.13
C ALA A 138 -3.35 13.54 -3.92
N GLY A 139 -2.68 13.94 -2.83
CA GLY A 139 -3.31 14.58 -1.67
C GLY A 139 -4.19 13.65 -0.81
N ASN A 140 -4.06 12.34 -0.99
CA ASN A 140 -4.75 11.32 -0.21
C ASN A 140 -4.16 11.18 1.20
N VAL A 141 -4.99 10.71 2.12
CA VAL A 141 -4.60 10.34 3.48
C VAL A 141 -4.90 8.86 3.69
N VAL A 142 -3.86 8.07 3.90
CA VAL A 142 -3.97 6.61 3.99
C VAL A 142 -3.44 6.14 5.34
N SER A 143 -4.22 5.30 6.02
CA SER A 143 -3.84 4.66 7.27
C SER A 143 -4.03 3.16 7.17
N ILE A 144 -2.96 2.40 7.33
CA ILE A 144 -2.96 0.95 7.23
C ILE A 144 -2.51 0.37 8.58
N SER A 145 -3.31 -0.51 9.17
CA SER A 145 -2.95 -1.23 10.38
C SER A 145 -3.24 -2.72 10.29
N ASP A 146 -2.42 -3.52 10.98
CA ASP A 146 -2.61 -4.97 11.16
C ASP A 146 -2.81 -5.73 9.83
N SER A 147 -2.23 -5.24 8.74
CA SER A 147 -2.53 -5.72 7.38
C SER A 147 -1.35 -6.48 6.76
N THR A 148 -1.64 -7.32 5.77
CA THR A 148 -0.64 -8.14 5.06
C THR A 148 -0.74 -7.90 3.56
N PHE A 149 0.41 -7.65 2.93
CA PHE A 149 0.57 -7.51 1.48
C PHE A 149 1.63 -8.51 1.03
N SER A 150 1.24 -9.57 0.34
CA SER A 150 2.16 -10.67 0.07
C SER A 150 1.91 -11.43 -1.22
N ASP A 151 2.98 -11.96 -1.79
CA ASP A 151 2.93 -12.77 -3.01
C ASP A 151 2.29 -12.03 -4.20
N ASN A 152 2.36 -10.70 -4.22
CA ASN A 152 1.95 -9.91 -5.39
C ASN A 152 3.05 -9.96 -6.46
N LEU A 153 2.66 -9.78 -7.73
CA LEU A 153 3.57 -9.97 -8.87
C LEU A 153 4.49 -8.79 -9.13
N ASP A 154 4.25 -7.65 -8.50
CA ASP A 154 5.17 -6.53 -8.40
C ASP A 154 5.37 -6.17 -6.91
N ASP A 155 4.94 -5.00 -6.44
CA ASP A 155 5.19 -4.54 -5.06
C ASP A 155 4.12 -4.94 -4.04
N GLY A 156 4.50 -4.93 -2.76
CA GLY A 156 3.53 -5.02 -1.68
C GLY A 156 2.63 -3.77 -1.56
N PHE A 157 3.22 -2.60 -1.78
CA PHE A 157 2.55 -1.31 -1.74
C PHE A 157 3.37 -0.28 -2.51
N GLU A 158 2.72 0.46 -3.40
CA GLU A 158 3.36 1.46 -4.23
C GLU A 158 2.75 2.84 -4.02
N LEU A 159 3.60 3.87 -4.05
CA LEU A 159 3.21 5.24 -4.34
C LEU A 159 3.77 5.64 -5.72
N ASP A 160 2.98 5.47 -6.78
CA ASP A 160 3.41 5.71 -8.17
C ASP A 160 3.98 7.13 -8.34
N GLY A 161 4.80 7.34 -9.36
CA GLY A 161 5.41 8.63 -9.69
C GLY A 161 4.42 9.82 -9.80
N THR A 162 3.13 9.59 -10.00
CA THR A 162 2.10 10.63 -10.04
C THR A 162 1.49 10.98 -8.68
N ALA A 163 1.67 10.12 -7.67
CA ALA A 163 1.04 10.17 -6.35
C ALA A 163 1.70 11.15 -5.37
N ASN A 164 1.69 12.43 -5.72
CA ASN A 164 2.36 13.47 -4.92
C ASN A 164 1.50 13.99 -3.76
N ASP A 165 2.14 14.62 -2.78
CA ASP A 165 1.50 15.29 -1.63
C ASP A 165 0.62 14.37 -0.74
N ASN A 166 0.87 13.05 -0.77
CA ASN A 166 0.14 12.08 0.04
C ASN A 166 0.65 12.01 1.48
N THR A 167 -0.24 11.60 2.40
CA THR A 167 0.12 11.28 3.78
C THR A 167 -0.23 9.82 4.08
N VAL A 168 0.78 9.01 4.39
CA VAL A 168 0.62 7.56 4.60
C VAL A 168 1.11 7.15 6.00
N PHE A 169 0.30 6.37 6.72
CA PHE A 169 0.66 5.78 8.01
C PHE A 169 0.58 4.26 7.94
N LEU A 170 1.64 3.55 8.37
CA LEU A 170 1.72 2.08 8.32
C LEU A 170 2.07 1.51 9.70
N PHE A 171 1.16 0.74 10.29
CA PHE A 171 1.30 0.21 11.65
C PHE A 171 1.08 -1.30 11.73
N ASP A 172 1.99 -2.02 12.37
CA ASP A 172 1.87 -3.44 12.67
C ASP A 172 1.50 -4.30 11.43
N SER A 173 1.99 -3.91 10.25
CA SER A 173 1.70 -4.54 8.96
C SER A 173 2.91 -5.30 8.41
N LEU A 174 2.65 -6.24 7.50
CA LEU A 174 3.65 -7.09 6.85
C LEU A 174 3.58 -6.96 5.33
N PHE A 175 4.72 -6.72 4.70
CA PHE A 175 4.90 -6.77 3.25
C PHE A 175 5.95 -7.85 2.96
N SER A 176 5.58 -8.92 2.27
CA SER A 176 6.47 -10.08 2.14
C SER A 176 6.26 -10.95 0.93
N ASN A 177 7.36 -11.50 0.40
CA ASN A 177 7.37 -12.38 -0.77
C ASN A 177 6.74 -11.72 -2.02
N ASN A 178 6.74 -10.39 -2.11
CA ASN A 178 6.38 -9.71 -3.35
C ASN A 178 7.51 -9.88 -4.37
N ALA A 179 7.16 -9.89 -5.65
CA ALA A 179 8.09 -10.24 -6.71
C ALA A 179 9.01 -9.09 -7.13
N ASP A 180 8.78 -7.88 -6.60
CA ASP A 180 9.74 -6.79 -6.57
C ASP A 180 10.01 -6.33 -5.12
N ASP A 181 9.65 -5.11 -4.73
CA ASP A 181 9.89 -4.54 -3.42
C ASP A 181 8.79 -4.86 -2.39
N GLY A 182 9.13 -4.71 -1.12
CA GLY A 182 8.13 -4.66 -0.07
C GLY A 182 7.24 -3.42 -0.18
N ILE A 183 7.88 -2.27 -0.43
CA ILE A 183 7.27 -0.95 -0.61
C ILE A 183 8.12 -0.16 -1.61
N ASP A 184 7.51 0.39 -2.66
CA ASP A 184 8.12 1.42 -3.51
C ASP A 184 7.47 2.80 -3.30
N ILE A 185 8.31 3.84 -3.34
CA ILE A 185 7.92 5.24 -3.25
C ILE A 185 8.55 5.98 -4.44
N SER A 186 7.83 5.98 -5.55
CA SER A 186 8.23 6.62 -6.81
C SER A 186 7.79 8.09 -6.91
N SER A 187 6.80 8.53 -6.11
CA SER A 187 6.30 9.92 -6.05
C SER A 187 7.04 10.87 -5.10
N ASN A 188 6.75 12.16 -5.27
CA ASN A 188 7.41 13.25 -4.54
C ASN A 188 6.52 13.89 -3.47
N ASP A 189 7.18 14.64 -2.58
CA ASP A 189 6.55 15.53 -1.59
C ASP A 189 5.59 14.81 -0.62
N ASN A 190 5.76 13.51 -0.42
CA ASN A 190 4.94 12.69 0.47
C ASN A 190 5.42 12.75 1.92
N VAL A 191 4.47 12.59 2.85
CA VAL A 191 4.73 12.41 4.28
C VAL A 191 4.34 11.00 4.69
N ILE A 192 5.36 10.22 5.04
CA ILE A 192 5.22 8.78 5.19
C ILE A 192 5.71 8.40 6.58
N GLY A 193 4.79 7.88 7.38
CA GLY A 193 5.05 7.29 8.68
C GLY A 193 4.36 7.99 9.86
N PRO A 194 4.52 7.42 11.07
CA PRO A 194 5.48 6.37 11.41
C PRO A 194 5.23 5.02 10.70
N PHE A 195 6.30 4.37 10.25
CA PHE A 195 6.32 2.97 9.83
C PHE A 195 6.64 2.10 11.03
N GLN A 196 5.82 1.08 11.27
CA GLN A 196 6.11 -0.04 12.16
C GLN A 196 5.74 -1.32 11.42
N VAL A 197 6.64 -1.80 10.56
CA VAL A 197 6.31 -2.82 9.56
C VAL A 197 7.36 -3.93 9.48
N GLY A 198 6.94 -5.09 8.99
CA GLY A 198 7.84 -6.13 8.49
C GLY A 198 7.95 -6.03 6.97
N LEU A 199 9.17 -5.95 6.45
CA LEU A 199 9.52 -5.96 5.02
C LEU A 199 10.44 -7.17 4.81
N ILE A 200 9.84 -8.30 4.40
CA ILE A 200 10.43 -9.63 4.57
C ILE A 200 10.42 -10.44 3.27
N ASP A 201 11.58 -10.97 2.89
CA ASP A 201 11.72 -11.93 1.79
C ASP A 201 11.14 -11.42 0.44
N ASN A 202 11.19 -10.11 0.18
CA ASN A 202 10.84 -9.55 -1.14
C ASN A 202 11.98 -9.75 -2.14
N ALA A 203 11.65 -9.84 -3.43
CA ALA A 203 12.59 -10.29 -4.46
C ALA A 203 13.56 -9.19 -4.93
N ASP A 204 13.32 -7.92 -4.60
CA ASP A 204 14.33 -6.87 -4.60
C ASP A 204 14.50 -6.27 -3.19
N ASN A 205 14.16 -5.00 -2.98
CA ASN A 205 14.41 -4.29 -1.75
C ASN A 205 13.28 -4.45 -0.73
N GLY A 206 13.62 -4.18 0.54
CA GLY A 206 12.57 -4.03 1.55
C GLY A 206 11.76 -2.75 1.34
N LEU A 207 12.44 -1.66 0.99
CA LEU A 207 11.88 -0.34 0.75
C LEU A 207 12.71 0.38 -0.33
N GLU A 208 12.10 0.74 -1.45
CA GLU A 208 12.67 1.65 -2.45
C GLU A 208 12.09 3.06 -2.32
N ILE A 209 12.93 4.06 -2.59
CA ILE A 209 12.59 5.48 -2.53
C ILE A 209 13.20 6.15 -3.77
N ALA A 210 12.48 6.09 -4.89
CA ALA A 210 12.87 6.72 -6.14
C ALA A 210 12.43 8.19 -6.22
N GLY A 211 11.35 8.57 -5.54
CA GLY A 211 10.81 9.93 -5.55
C GLY A 211 11.57 10.95 -4.69
N ASP A 212 11.38 12.24 -4.98
CA ASP A 212 12.09 13.36 -4.36
C ASP A 212 11.31 14.02 -3.21
N ASN A 213 12.03 14.69 -2.30
CA ASN A 213 11.48 15.56 -1.24
C ASN A 213 10.53 14.87 -0.25
N ASN A 214 10.55 13.55 -0.16
CA ASN A 214 9.73 12.78 0.77
C ASN A 214 10.25 12.91 2.21
N ILE A 215 9.32 12.87 3.16
CA ILE A 215 9.62 12.81 4.60
C ILE A 215 9.18 11.44 5.12
N ILE A 216 10.15 10.60 5.47
CA ILE A 216 9.91 9.21 5.85
C ILE A 216 10.38 8.97 7.29
N THR A 217 9.49 8.46 8.14
CA THR A 217 9.78 8.10 9.53
C THR A 217 9.56 6.61 9.75
N ILE A 218 10.63 5.89 10.08
CA ILE A 218 10.66 4.44 10.27
C ILE A 218 11.03 4.13 11.72
N SER A 219 10.23 3.30 12.38
CA SER A 219 10.40 2.95 13.79
C SER A 219 10.02 1.51 14.07
N ASP A 220 10.81 0.78 14.86
CA ASP A 220 10.45 -0.58 15.29
C ASP A 220 10.14 -1.54 14.12
N SER A 221 10.78 -1.32 12.96
CA SER A 221 10.54 -2.11 11.74
C SER A 221 11.56 -3.24 11.58
N LEU A 222 11.16 -4.29 10.85
CA LEU A 222 12.02 -5.40 10.47
C LEU A 222 12.24 -5.41 8.96
N PHE A 223 13.49 -5.39 8.53
CA PHE A 223 13.90 -5.58 7.15
C PHE A 223 14.74 -6.85 7.05
N SER A 224 14.20 -7.91 6.48
CA SER A 224 14.89 -9.20 6.49
C SER A 224 14.70 -10.04 5.26
N GLY A 225 15.80 -10.63 4.77
CA GLY A 225 15.72 -11.64 3.71
C GLY A 225 15.36 -11.11 2.33
N ASN A 226 15.26 -9.78 2.16
CA ASN A 226 15.03 -9.19 0.85
C ASN A 226 16.26 -9.42 -0.04
N ASP A 227 16.06 -9.84 -1.28
CA ASP A 227 17.13 -10.26 -2.20
C ASP A 227 18.07 -9.08 -2.59
N GLY A 228 17.53 -7.86 -2.55
CA GLY A 228 18.20 -6.58 -2.74
C GLY A 228 18.66 -5.92 -1.44
N GLN A 229 18.41 -4.62 -1.31
CA GLN A 229 18.76 -3.82 -0.14
C GLN A 229 17.65 -3.90 0.92
N ALA A 230 17.96 -3.54 2.17
CA ALA A 230 16.84 -3.28 3.08
C ALA A 230 16.14 -1.97 2.72
N ILE A 231 16.92 -0.93 2.43
CA ILE A 231 16.44 0.37 1.97
C ILE A 231 17.32 0.87 0.82
N LEU A 232 16.71 1.14 -0.33
CA LEU A 232 17.32 1.79 -1.48
C LEU A 232 16.75 3.22 -1.61
N ILE A 233 17.63 4.21 -1.82
CA ILE A 233 17.25 5.61 -2.00
C ILE A 233 17.89 6.11 -3.28
N GLU A 234 17.09 6.32 -4.32
CA GLU A 234 17.51 6.91 -5.58
C GLU A 234 17.12 8.38 -5.70
N GLY A 235 15.97 8.74 -5.11
CA GLY A 235 15.43 10.09 -5.10
C GLY A 235 16.26 11.08 -4.28
N ASN A 236 15.97 12.36 -4.48
CA ASN A 236 16.75 13.49 -3.99
C ASN A 236 16.03 14.26 -2.89
N ASN A 237 16.79 14.91 -2.01
CA ASN A 237 16.31 15.77 -0.93
C ASN A 237 15.31 15.10 0.03
N ASN A 238 15.30 13.77 0.10
CA ASN A 238 14.50 13.00 1.02
C ASN A 238 15.01 13.19 2.45
N THR A 239 14.10 13.23 3.41
CA THR A 239 14.41 13.24 4.84
C THR A 239 13.93 11.95 5.47
N ILE A 240 14.87 11.10 5.89
CA ILE A 240 14.59 9.76 6.38
C ILE A 240 15.10 9.64 7.81
N THR A 241 14.19 9.32 8.73
CA THR A 241 14.52 9.02 10.13
C THR A 241 14.21 7.55 10.41
N ILE A 242 15.19 6.80 10.93
CA ILE A 242 15.09 5.37 11.20
C ILE A 242 15.51 5.10 12.64
N THR A 243 14.60 4.56 13.45
CA THR A 243 14.86 4.29 14.86
C THR A 243 14.46 2.87 15.27
N ASP A 244 15.26 2.25 16.13
CA ASP A 244 14.90 0.99 16.81
C ASP A 244 14.53 -0.17 15.85
N SER A 245 15.01 -0.12 14.60
CA SER A 245 14.72 -1.12 13.55
C SER A 245 15.80 -2.21 13.45
N LEU A 246 15.41 -3.37 12.95
CA LEU A 246 16.28 -4.53 12.73
C LEU A 246 16.48 -4.78 11.23
N PHE A 247 17.74 -4.94 10.84
CA PHE A 247 18.19 -5.26 9.49
C PHE A 247 18.91 -6.62 9.51
N SER A 248 18.50 -7.60 8.71
CA SER A 248 19.15 -8.91 8.72
C SER A 248 19.02 -9.70 7.42
N ASN A 249 20.10 -10.33 6.96
CA ASN A 249 20.08 -11.28 5.84
C ASN A 249 19.52 -10.72 4.52
N ASN A 250 19.58 -9.41 4.29
CA ASN A 250 19.28 -8.86 2.96
C ASN A 250 20.45 -9.13 2.01
N GLY A 251 20.21 -9.26 0.72
CA GLY A 251 21.21 -9.70 -0.26
C GLY A 251 22.31 -8.66 -0.55
N SER A 252 22.06 -7.39 -0.22
CA SER A 252 22.99 -6.27 -0.36
C SER A 252 23.19 -5.50 0.95
N GLN A 253 23.78 -4.30 0.86
CA GLN A 253 23.97 -3.40 2.01
C GLN A 253 22.62 -3.03 2.62
N SER A 254 22.61 -2.78 3.94
CA SER A 254 21.36 -2.40 4.62
C SER A 254 20.74 -1.13 4.05
N ILE A 255 21.51 -0.07 3.86
CA ILE A 255 21.00 1.20 3.30
C ILE A 255 21.96 1.66 2.20
N ILE A 256 21.41 1.93 1.01
CA ILE A 256 22.13 2.56 -0.10
C ILE A 256 21.45 3.88 -0.44
N ASP A 257 22.26 4.93 -0.57
CA ASP A 257 21.83 6.26 -1.00
C ASP A 257 22.59 6.65 -2.27
N MET A 258 21.86 6.72 -3.39
CA MET A 258 22.34 7.13 -4.71
C MET A 258 21.88 8.53 -5.09
N GLY A 259 20.94 9.10 -4.32
CA GLY A 259 20.40 10.44 -4.54
C GLY A 259 21.31 11.56 -4.00
N PHE A 260 20.87 12.79 -4.26
CA PHE A 260 21.56 14.00 -3.80
C PHE A 260 20.73 14.74 -2.77
N GLY A 261 21.39 15.29 -1.74
CA GLY A 261 20.73 16.17 -0.76
C GLY A 261 19.89 15.43 0.28
N ASN A 262 19.92 14.10 0.28
CA ASN A 262 19.22 13.28 1.26
C ASN A 262 19.77 13.50 2.68
N THR A 263 18.86 13.51 3.65
CA THR A 263 19.17 13.57 5.08
C THR A 263 18.72 12.27 5.73
N ILE A 264 19.68 11.44 6.17
CA ILE A 264 19.40 10.15 6.79
C ILE A 264 19.87 10.19 8.25
N ILE A 265 18.93 9.97 9.17
CA ILE A 265 19.16 9.89 10.61
C ILE A 265 18.83 8.48 11.08
N ALA A 266 19.84 7.72 11.50
CA ALA A 266 19.69 6.34 11.96
C ALA A 266 20.12 6.22 13.43
N LEU A 267 19.19 5.86 14.33
CA LEU A 267 19.42 5.76 15.78
C LEU A 267 18.99 4.39 16.31
N ASN A 268 19.79 3.78 17.19
CA ASN A 268 19.47 2.53 17.89
C ASN A 268 19.12 1.31 17.01
N ASN A 269 19.46 1.35 15.72
CA ASN A 269 19.18 0.24 14.80
C ASN A 269 20.17 -0.92 15.00
N THR A 270 19.71 -2.15 14.74
CA THR A 270 20.54 -3.36 14.81
C THR A 270 20.75 -3.95 13.42
N GLY A 271 21.97 -4.44 13.14
CA GLY A 271 22.26 -5.14 11.89
C GLY A 271 22.53 -4.23 10.68
N LEU A 272 22.73 -2.93 10.92
CA LEU A 272 23.26 -2.03 9.90
C LEU A 272 24.70 -2.38 9.55
N ASP A 273 24.96 -2.61 8.26
CA ASP A 273 26.32 -2.66 7.74
C ASP A 273 27.01 -1.28 7.83
N ALA A 274 28.35 -1.27 7.79
CA ALA A 274 29.10 -0.02 7.73
C ALA A 274 28.75 0.71 6.42
N LEU A 275 28.01 1.82 6.51
CA LEU A 275 27.55 2.58 5.34
C LEU A 275 28.70 2.91 4.39
N ALA A 276 28.55 2.59 3.10
CA ALA A 276 29.47 3.02 2.06
C ALA A 276 29.50 4.58 2.00
N PRO A 277 30.61 5.23 1.59
CA PRO A 277 30.77 6.67 1.70
C PRO A 277 29.70 7.41 0.88
N ILE A 278 28.86 8.16 1.60
CA ILE A 278 27.63 8.80 1.14
C ILE A 278 27.95 10.15 0.47
N SER A 279 27.27 10.49 -0.62
CA SER A 279 27.25 11.84 -1.20
C SER A 279 26.26 12.75 -0.47
N GLY A 280 26.44 12.94 0.85
CA GLY A 280 25.50 13.71 1.66
C GLY A 280 25.95 13.87 3.12
N SER A 281 25.29 14.78 3.87
CA SER A 281 25.56 14.98 5.29
C SER A 281 24.87 13.91 6.13
N THR A 282 25.46 12.73 6.22
CA THR A 282 24.97 11.66 7.10
C THR A 282 25.44 11.92 8.53
N GLU A 283 24.52 12.14 9.46
CA GLU A 283 24.83 12.16 10.89
C GLU A 283 24.51 10.79 11.49
N LEU A 284 25.52 9.91 11.53
CA LEU A 284 25.43 8.62 12.20
C LEU A 284 25.68 8.81 13.70
N ALA A 285 24.61 8.97 14.48
CA ALA A 285 24.68 9.03 15.93
C ALA A 285 24.26 7.68 16.55
N GLY A 286 25.20 6.74 16.71
CA GLY A 286 24.98 5.61 17.63
C GLY A 286 25.59 4.28 17.23
N PHE A 287 26.91 4.16 17.22
CA PHE A 287 27.51 2.84 17.43
C PHE A 287 27.35 2.48 18.92
N GLY A 288 26.25 1.79 19.25
CA GLY A 288 26.18 0.97 20.44
C GLY A 288 27.30 -0.06 20.36
N SER A 289 28.28 0.04 21.25
CA SER A 289 29.43 -0.83 21.32
C SER A 289 29.01 -2.29 21.58
N ASN A 290 28.82 -3.09 20.53
CA ASN A 290 28.91 -4.53 20.66
C ASN A 290 30.39 -4.92 20.63
N SER A 291 30.96 -4.95 21.82
CA SER A 291 32.26 -5.53 22.10
C SER A 291 32.26 -7.01 21.73
N PHE A 292 32.78 -7.36 20.55
CA PHE A 292 33.45 -8.65 20.39
C PHE A 292 34.84 -8.53 21.02
N LEU A 293 34.92 -8.92 22.30
CA LEU A 293 36.19 -9.22 22.96
C LEU A 293 36.37 -10.74 22.98
N ALA A 294 37.46 -11.15 22.32
CA ALA A 294 38.19 -12.43 22.31
C ALA A 294 37.59 -13.58 21.48
#